data_AF-A0A438JY38-F1
#
_entry.id   AF-A0A438JY38-F1
#
_cell.length_a   1.000
_cell.length_b   1.000
_cell.length_c   1.000
_cell.angle_alpha   90.00
_cell.angle_beta   90.00
_cell.angle_gamma   90.00
#
_symmetry.space_group_name_H-M   'P 1'
#
loop_
_entity.id
_entity.type
_entity.pdbx_description
1 polymer ?
#
loop_
_entity_poly.entity_id
_entity_poly.type
_entity_poly.pdbx_seq_one_letter_code
_entity_poly.pdbx_strand_id
1 'polypeptide(L)'
;MEEIASIEPGQSTKCIPPGLLHHHLLPVKLALWCNGKKYPVKLRPDIGYFNKTTSQWMLKSLVNKESHLPGMFEYERRCTFTDHIREMNSDKGDSSLTKDKFLVICKSLAVKMLSNANLFLVSVDMPVASNLDDASGLRLRFSSEILSNSIPCLITITIEGNCSEPLNVTIKVNCEETVFGLNLLNRIVNFLVEPSITHL
;
A
#
# COMPACT_ATOMS: atom_id res chain seq x y z
N MET A 1 -24.08 -15.22 14.76
CA MET A 1 -22.85 -15.93 14.35
C MET A 1 -23.28 -16.83 13.21
N GLU A 2 -22.72 -16.69 12.01
CA GLU A 2 -23.05 -17.60 10.91
C GLU A 2 -22.58 -19.00 11.30
N GLU A 3 -23.51 -19.94 11.39
CA GLU A 3 -23.25 -21.31 11.80
C GLU A 3 -23.43 -22.23 10.60
N ILE A 4 -22.43 -23.06 10.30
CA ILE A 4 -22.51 -24.05 9.24
C ILE A 4 -23.07 -25.33 9.86
N ALA A 5 -24.31 -25.69 9.50
CA ALA A 5 -25.02 -26.81 10.11
C ALA A 5 -24.32 -28.17 9.89
N SER A 6 -23.77 -28.42 8.70
CA SER A 6 -23.03 -29.64 8.38
C SER A 6 -22.17 -29.46 7.12
N ILE A 7 -21.03 -30.15 7.07
CA ILE A 7 -20.19 -30.27 5.87
C ILE A 7 -19.84 -31.75 5.71
N GLU A 8 -20.18 -32.36 4.58
CA GLU A 8 -19.83 -33.77 4.33
C GLU A 8 -18.34 -33.92 3.94
N PRO A 9 -17.74 -35.11 4.11
CA PRO A 9 -16.38 -35.36 3.66
C PRO A 9 -16.20 -35.04 2.16
N GLY A 10 -15.22 -34.19 1.85
CA GLY A 10 -14.95 -33.74 0.48
C GLY A 10 -15.74 -32.50 0.04
N GLN A 11 -16.71 -32.03 0.83
CA GLN A 11 -17.40 -30.77 0.57
C GLN A 11 -16.63 -29.58 1.13
N SER A 12 -16.78 -28.43 0.47
CA SER A 12 -16.29 -27.14 0.97
C SER A 12 -17.43 -26.12 0.90
N THR A 13 -17.47 -25.21 1.86
CA THR A 13 -18.41 -24.10 1.86
C THR A 13 -17.67 -22.80 2.13
N LYS A 14 -18.15 -21.71 1.52
CA LYS A 14 -17.60 -20.37 1.70
C LYS A 14 -18.47 -19.61 2.68
N CYS A 15 -17.87 -19.11 3.75
CA CYS A 15 -18.52 -18.28 4.75
C CYS A 15 -17.78 -16.94 4.83
N ILE A 16 -18.51 -15.84 4.94
CA ILE A 16 -17.95 -14.49 5.11
C ILE A 16 -18.42 -13.98 6.46
N PRO A 17 -17.68 -14.24 7.55
CA PRO A 17 -18.11 -13.83 8.86
C PRO A 17 -18.16 -12.30 8.94
N PRO A 18 -19.29 -11.68 9.34
CA PRO A 18 -19.33 -10.26 9.62
C PRO A 18 -18.46 -10.00 10.86
N GLY A 19 -17.48 -9.10 10.75
CA GLY A 19 -16.58 -8.79 11.85
C GLY A 19 -15.90 -7.45 11.68
N LEU A 20 -15.88 -6.66 12.75
CA LEU A 20 -15.06 -5.46 12.87
C LEU A 20 -13.79 -5.82 13.63
N LEU A 21 -12.63 -5.46 13.09
CA LEU A 21 -11.35 -5.61 13.77
C LEU A 21 -11.17 -4.44 14.75
N HIS A 22 -11.31 -4.72 16.04
CA HIS A 22 -11.14 -3.72 17.10
C HIS A 22 -9.67 -3.37 17.38
N HIS A 23 -8.72 -4.11 16.80
CA HIS A 23 -7.30 -3.83 16.88
C HIS A 23 -6.59 -4.20 15.58
N HIS A 24 -5.40 -3.65 15.37
CA HIS A 24 -4.52 -3.92 14.23
C HIS A 24 -3.28 -4.75 14.61
N LEU A 25 -3.27 -5.35 15.81
CA LEU A 25 -2.19 -6.22 16.26
C LEU A 25 -2.20 -7.56 15.52
N LEU A 26 -1.04 -7.96 15.02
CA LEU A 26 -0.81 -9.24 14.34
C LEU A 26 -0.01 -10.21 15.23
N PRO A 27 -0.25 -11.53 15.13
CA PRO A 27 -1.30 -12.19 14.35
C PRO A 27 -2.68 -12.08 15.01
N VAL A 28 -3.74 -12.03 14.19
CA VAL A 28 -5.12 -12.10 14.68
C VAL A 28 -5.42 -13.56 15.09
N LYS A 29 -5.81 -13.78 16.33
CA LYS A 29 -6.15 -15.11 16.84
C LYS A 29 -7.65 -15.35 16.67
N LEU A 30 -8.00 -16.41 15.94
CA LEU A 30 -9.37 -16.91 15.81
C LEU A 30 -9.50 -18.26 16.51
N ALA A 31 -10.73 -18.59 16.87
CA ALA A 31 -11.07 -19.91 17.38
C ALA A 31 -12.22 -20.48 16.55
N LEU A 32 -11.96 -21.56 15.83
CA LEU A 32 -12.99 -22.31 15.13
C LEU A 32 -13.62 -23.31 16.08
N TRP A 33 -14.94 -23.32 16.14
CA TRP A 33 -15.70 -24.32 16.88
C TRP A 33 -16.23 -25.34 15.88
N CYS A 34 -15.87 -26.61 16.08
CA CYS A 34 -16.30 -27.71 15.22
C CYS A 34 -16.59 -28.93 16.11
N ASN A 35 -17.80 -29.49 16.00
CA ASN A 35 -18.25 -30.67 16.76
C ASN A 35 -17.97 -30.58 18.27
N GLY A 36 -18.26 -29.42 18.88
CA GLY A 36 -18.02 -29.16 20.31
C GLY A 36 -16.56 -28.96 20.71
N LYS A 37 -15.61 -29.04 19.76
CA LYS A 37 -14.18 -28.81 19.99
C LYS A 37 -13.75 -27.44 19.47
N LYS A 38 -12.79 -26.83 20.17
CA LYS A 38 -12.21 -25.52 19.86
C LYS A 38 -10.85 -25.70 19.19
N TYR A 39 -10.67 -25.11 18.02
CA TYR A 39 -9.43 -25.13 17.24
C TYR A 39 -8.87 -23.72 17.10
N PRO A 40 -7.72 -23.39 17.72
CA PRO A 40 -7.11 -22.08 17.58
C PRO A 40 -6.43 -21.93 16.22
N VAL A 41 -6.70 -20.82 15.54
CA VAL A 41 -6.10 -20.45 14.25
C VAL A 41 -5.48 -19.06 14.37
N LYS A 42 -4.30 -18.87 13.76
CA LYS A 42 -3.64 -17.57 13.69
C LYS A 42 -3.71 -17.06 12.25
N LEU A 43 -4.38 -15.93 12.05
CA LEU A 43 -4.38 -15.22 10.79
C LEU A 43 -3.31 -14.11 10.80
N ARG A 44 -2.71 -13.87 9.64
CA ARG A 44 -1.81 -12.73 9.41
C ARG A 44 -2.30 -11.96 8.18
N PRO A 45 -3.40 -11.20 8.30
CA PRO A 45 -3.79 -10.29 7.24
C PRO A 45 -2.67 -9.32 6.91
N ASP A 46 -2.62 -8.87 5.66
CA ASP A 46 -1.73 -7.79 5.27
C ASP A 46 -2.04 -6.53 6.09
N ILE A 47 -1.01 -5.86 6.61
CA ILE A 47 -1.20 -4.71 7.47
C ILE A 47 -1.90 -3.56 6.74
N GLY A 48 -1.74 -3.48 5.42
CA GLY A 48 -2.40 -2.49 4.56
C GLY A 48 -3.94 -2.59 4.59
N TYR A 49 -4.52 -3.74 4.96
CA TYR A 49 -5.98 -3.90 5.08
C TYR A 49 -6.56 -3.39 6.40
N PHE A 50 -5.72 -3.12 7.39
CA PHE A 50 -6.14 -2.42 8.61
C PHE A 50 -6.18 -0.90 8.40
N ASN A 51 -5.88 -0.42 7.20
CA ASN A 51 -6.17 0.95 6.81
C ASN A 51 -7.61 1.07 6.31
N LYS A 52 -8.19 2.22 6.59
CA LYS A 52 -9.44 2.72 6.02
C LYS A 52 -9.10 3.83 5.05
N THR A 53 -9.54 3.68 3.81
CA THR A 53 -9.46 4.74 2.81
C THR A 53 -10.40 5.87 3.20
N THR A 54 -9.88 7.09 3.26
CA THR A 54 -10.67 8.30 3.51
C THR A 54 -10.27 9.40 2.54
N SER A 55 -11.25 9.92 1.79
CA SER A 55 -11.06 11.00 0.82
C SER A 55 -11.15 12.39 1.46
N GLN A 56 -11.29 12.47 2.79
CA GLN A 56 -11.44 13.74 3.52
C GLN A 56 -10.12 14.51 3.65
N TRP A 57 -8.99 13.87 3.34
CA TRP A 57 -7.67 14.49 3.41
C TRP A 57 -7.39 15.31 2.16
N MET A 58 -7.48 16.63 2.29
CA MET A 58 -6.96 17.57 1.29
C MET A 58 -5.45 17.74 1.47
N LEU A 59 -4.75 18.11 0.39
CA LEU A 59 -3.29 18.34 0.40
C LEU A 59 -2.85 19.28 1.53
N LYS A 60 -3.58 20.38 1.76
CA LYS A 60 -3.26 21.32 2.86
C LYS A 60 -3.34 20.65 4.24
N SER A 61 -4.36 19.84 4.47
CA SER A 61 -4.53 19.10 5.73
C SER A 61 -3.43 18.07 5.93
N LEU A 62 -3.01 17.40 4.85
CA LEU A 62 -1.90 16.45 4.86
C LEU A 62 -0.59 17.15 5.24
N VAL A 63 -0.21 18.21 4.53
CA VAL A 63 1.03 18.96 4.80
C VAL A 63 1.05 19.51 6.22
N ASN A 64 -0.09 20.05 6.67
CA ASN A 64 -0.22 20.52 8.03
C ASN A 64 -0.06 19.37 9.04
N LYS A 65 -0.75 18.22 8.87
CA LYS A 65 -0.61 17.11 9.82
C LYS A 65 0.79 16.51 9.80
N GLU A 66 1.42 16.39 8.64
CA GLU A 66 2.79 15.91 8.46
C GLU A 66 3.79 16.78 9.24
N SER A 67 3.63 18.11 9.25
CA SER A 67 4.51 19.00 10.03
C SER A 67 4.39 18.84 11.55
N HIS A 68 3.33 18.21 12.05
CA HIS A 68 3.15 17.90 13.46
C HIS A 68 3.62 16.48 13.84
N LEU A 69 4.06 15.68 12.87
CA LEU A 69 4.54 14.31 13.06
C LEU A 69 6.05 14.09 12.78
N PRO A 70 6.96 15.02 13.10
CA PRO A 70 8.39 14.77 12.96
C PRO A 70 8.93 13.88 14.10
N GLY A 71 10.12 13.31 13.90
CA GLY A 71 10.83 12.55 14.93
C GLY A 71 10.28 11.14 15.10
N MET A 72 9.81 10.79 16.31
CA MET A 72 9.41 9.41 16.65
C MET A 72 8.21 8.87 15.88
N PHE A 73 7.48 9.74 15.18
CA PHE A 73 6.32 9.38 14.36
C PHE A 73 6.64 9.28 12.87
N GLU A 74 7.90 9.49 12.48
CA GLU A 74 8.37 9.48 11.11
C GLU A 74 9.32 8.30 10.87
N TYR A 75 9.00 7.48 9.87
CA TYR A 75 9.78 6.32 9.50
C TYR A 75 10.10 6.38 8.01
N GLU A 76 11.36 6.16 7.66
CA GLU A 76 11.82 6.21 6.27
C GLU A 76 12.60 4.94 5.90
N ARG A 77 12.36 4.42 4.69
CA ARG A 77 13.19 3.38 4.08
C ARG A 77 13.35 3.62 2.59
N ARG A 78 14.49 3.13 2.07
CA ARG A 78 14.81 3.16 0.65
C ARG A 78 14.69 1.77 0.03
N CYS A 79 14.24 1.71 -1.21
CA CYS A 79 14.25 0.51 -2.03
C CYS A 79 14.42 0.86 -3.51
N THR A 80 14.55 -0.17 -4.35
CA THR A 80 14.64 -0.02 -5.80
C THR A 80 13.34 -0.47 -6.46
N PHE A 81 12.84 0.31 -7.42
CA PHE A 81 11.60 0.03 -8.14
C PHE A 81 11.85 -0.12 -9.64
N THR A 82 11.31 -1.19 -10.24
CA THR A 82 11.60 -1.56 -11.64
C THR A 82 10.36 -1.83 -12.49
N ASP A 83 9.15 -1.87 -11.92
CA ASP A 83 7.94 -2.29 -12.65
C ASP A 83 7.62 -1.38 -13.86
N HIS A 84 7.89 -0.08 -13.74
CA HIS A 84 7.67 0.90 -14.80
C HIS A 84 8.47 0.57 -16.08
N ILE A 85 9.66 -0.02 -15.95
CA ILE A 85 10.53 -0.38 -17.07
C ILE A 85 9.85 -1.43 -17.95
N ARG A 86 9.13 -2.39 -17.34
CA ARG A 86 8.39 -3.42 -18.08
C ARG A 86 7.23 -2.83 -18.87
N GLU A 87 6.46 -1.93 -18.25
CA GLU A 87 5.33 -1.23 -18.88
C GLU A 87 5.79 -0.31 -20.02
N MET A 88 6.98 0.30 -19.91
CA MET A 88 7.57 1.07 -21.01
C MET A 88 8.08 0.18 -22.17
N ASN A 89 8.49 -1.06 -21.90
CA ASN A 89 9.05 -1.96 -22.91
C ASN A 89 7.99 -2.82 -23.64
N SER A 90 6.81 -3.03 -23.05
CA SER A 90 5.74 -3.86 -23.65
C SER A 90 5.07 -3.25 -24.88
N ASP A 91 5.22 -1.94 -25.09
CA ASP A 91 4.48 -1.16 -26.11
C ASP A 91 5.27 -0.91 -27.41
N LYS A 92 6.25 -1.76 -27.73
CA LYS A 92 6.91 -1.67 -29.05
C LYS A 92 6.01 -2.10 -30.22
N GLY A 93 4.77 -2.55 -29.96
CA GLY A 93 3.77 -2.91 -30.95
C GLY A 93 2.47 -2.14 -30.75
N ASP A 94 2.05 -1.42 -31.79
CA ASP A 94 0.79 -0.69 -31.98
C ASP A 94 0.60 0.72 -31.35
N SER A 95 0.53 1.69 -32.27
CA SER A 95 0.04 3.07 -32.18
C SER A 95 0.91 4.11 -31.43
N SER A 96 1.26 5.15 -32.17
CA SER A 96 2.29 6.17 -31.93
C SER A 96 1.96 7.24 -30.88
N LEU A 97 1.42 6.85 -29.72
CA LEU A 97 1.36 7.75 -28.57
C LEU A 97 2.55 7.41 -27.65
N THR A 98 3.65 8.16 -27.79
CA THR A 98 4.74 8.16 -26.82
C THR A 98 4.14 8.43 -25.43
N LYS A 99 3.99 7.38 -24.62
CA LYS A 99 3.50 7.50 -23.24
C LYS A 99 4.46 8.40 -22.47
N ASP A 100 3.90 9.34 -21.73
CA ASP A 100 4.67 10.16 -20.80
C ASP A 100 5.30 9.26 -19.73
N LYS A 101 6.64 9.28 -19.65
CA LYS A 101 7.40 8.41 -18.77
C LYS A 101 7.08 8.65 -17.29
N PHE A 102 6.87 9.91 -16.90
CA PHE A 102 6.51 10.27 -15.53
C PHE A 102 5.12 9.75 -15.18
N LEU A 103 4.16 9.86 -16.11
CA LEU A 103 2.82 9.30 -15.90
C LEU A 103 2.85 7.77 -15.78
N VAL A 104 3.68 7.08 -16.58
CA VAL A 104 3.85 5.62 -16.45
C VAL A 104 4.37 5.28 -15.06
N ILE A 105 5.45 5.92 -14.61
CA ILE A 105 6.03 5.70 -13.27
C ILE A 105 4.98 5.95 -12.17
N CYS A 106 4.28 7.08 -12.23
CA CYS A 106 3.23 7.43 -11.26
C CYS A 106 2.14 6.37 -11.21
N LYS A 107 1.66 5.95 -12.39
CA LYS A 107 0.61 4.95 -12.50
C LYS A 107 1.08 3.60 -11.97
N SER A 108 2.26 3.12 -12.36
CA SER A 108 2.77 1.83 -11.88
C SER A 108 2.92 1.84 -10.34
N LEU A 109 3.46 2.91 -9.76
CA LEU A 109 3.54 3.06 -8.30
C LEU A 109 2.18 3.15 -7.62
N ALA A 110 1.28 4.00 -8.13
CA ALA A 110 -0.05 4.18 -7.56
C ALA A 110 -0.85 2.87 -7.59
N VAL A 111 -0.85 2.16 -8.73
CA VAL A 111 -1.52 0.86 -8.86
C VAL A 111 -0.93 -0.14 -7.87
N LYS A 112 0.39 -0.21 -7.75
CA LYS A 112 1.05 -1.15 -6.83
C LYS A 112 0.72 -0.85 -5.36
N MET A 113 0.71 0.41 -4.97
CA MET A 113 0.30 0.86 -3.64
C MET A 113 -1.16 0.53 -3.35
N LEU A 114 -2.08 0.96 -4.23
CA LEU A 114 -3.52 0.83 -4.05
C LEU A 114 -4.02 -0.62 -4.13
N SER A 115 -3.28 -1.51 -4.80
CA SER A 115 -3.61 -2.94 -4.87
C SER A 115 -3.18 -3.72 -3.61
N ASN A 116 -2.26 -3.18 -2.81
CA ASN A 116 -1.71 -3.86 -1.63
C ASN A 116 -2.14 -3.21 -0.30
N ALA A 117 -2.71 -2.00 -0.33
CA ALA A 117 -3.15 -1.31 0.87
C ALA A 117 -4.36 -0.39 0.59
N ASN A 118 -5.23 -0.26 1.59
CA ASN A 118 -6.38 0.64 1.55
C ASN A 118 -5.92 2.09 1.80
N LEU A 119 -5.53 2.76 0.71
CA LEU A 119 -4.98 4.11 0.74
C LEU A 119 -5.77 5.04 -0.19
N PHE A 120 -5.63 6.34 0.04
CA PHE A 120 -6.13 7.38 -0.85
C PHE A 120 -4.94 8.17 -1.42
N LEU A 121 -4.84 8.28 -2.76
CA LEU A 121 -3.83 9.12 -3.40
C LEU A 121 -4.26 10.59 -3.31
N VAL A 122 -3.52 11.40 -2.55
CA VAL A 122 -3.86 12.80 -2.27
C VAL A 122 -3.26 13.75 -3.31
N SER A 123 -2.00 13.53 -3.67
CA SER A 123 -1.29 14.41 -4.60
C SER A 123 -0.16 13.69 -5.30
N VAL A 124 0.15 14.16 -6.50
CA VAL A 124 1.37 13.82 -7.23
C VAL A 124 2.08 15.12 -7.56
N ASP A 125 3.33 15.24 -7.14
CA ASP A 125 4.20 16.34 -7.55
C ASP A 125 5.05 15.87 -8.72
N MET A 126 4.97 16.60 -9.83
CA MET A 126 5.78 16.34 -11.02
C MET A 126 7.07 17.15 -10.99
N PRO A 127 8.20 16.57 -11.39
CA PRO A 127 9.45 17.30 -11.47
C PRO A 127 9.37 18.36 -12.57
N VAL A 128 9.85 19.57 -12.27
CA VAL A 128 10.04 20.64 -13.25
C VAL A 128 11.49 20.59 -13.69
N ALA A 129 11.86 19.55 -14.44
CA ALA A 129 13.23 19.34 -14.91
C ALA A 129 13.36 19.71 -16.40
N SER A 130 14.54 20.17 -16.80
CA SER A 130 14.90 20.36 -18.22
C SER A 130 15.19 19.02 -18.92
N ASN A 131 15.49 17.98 -18.15
CA ASN A 131 15.74 16.62 -18.64
C ASN A 131 14.46 15.77 -18.54
N LEU A 132 13.91 15.37 -19.70
CA LEU A 132 12.70 14.55 -19.80
C LEU A 132 12.92 13.07 -19.40
N ASP A 133 14.15 12.67 -19.08
CA ASP A 133 14.46 11.33 -18.57
C ASP A 133 14.70 11.32 -17.06
N ASP A 134 14.93 12.46 -16.41
CA ASP A 134 15.19 12.52 -14.97
C ASP A 134 13.87 12.54 -14.18
N ALA A 135 13.57 11.45 -13.47
CA ALA A 135 12.38 11.33 -12.63
C ALA A 135 12.61 11.88 -11.20
N SER A 136 13.79 12.42 -10.92
CA SER A 136 14.14 12.90 -9.58
C SER A 136 13.24 14.05 -9.14
N GLY A 137 12.67 13.93 -7.95
CA GLY A 137 11.72 14.89 -7.41
C GLY A 137 10.26 14.55 -7.68
N LEU A 138 9.98 13.50 -8.47
CA LEU A 138 8.63 12.96 -8.56
C LEU A 138 8.21 12.42 -7.19
N ARG A 139 7.03 12.83 -6.72
CA ARG A 139 6.56 12.50 -5.38
C ARG A 139 5.08 12.16 -5.36
N LEU A 140 4.73 11.02 -4.79
CA LEU A 140 3.35 10.62 -4.55
C LEU A 140 3.06 10.70 -3.05
N ARG A 141 1.92 11.31 -2.70
CA ARG A 141 1.45 11.33 -1.31
C ARG A 141 0.13 10.61 -1.17
N PHE A 142 0.08 9.73 -0.19
CA PHE A 142 -1.10 8.97 0.16
C PHE A 142 -1.51 9.27 1.60
N SER A 143 -2.79 9.10 1.87
CA SER A 143 -3.36 9.19 3.22
C SER A 143 -4.27 7.99 3.48
N SER A 144 -4.33 7.61 4.75
CA SER A 144 -5.31 6.69 5.28
C SER A 144 -5.54 6.96 6.76
N GLU A 145 -6.47 6.22 7.34
CA GLU A 145 -6.68 6.15 8.77
C GLU A 145 -6.63 4.70 9.22
N ILE A 146 -6.13 4.43 10.41
CA ILE A 146 -6.16 3.08 10.97
C ILE A 146 -7.62 2.72 11.30
N LEU A 147 -8.09 1.58 10.79
CA LEU A 147 -9.49 1.15 10.87
C LEU A 147 -10.02 1.08 12.31
N SER A 148 -9.17 0.70 13.28
CA SER A 148 -9.58 0.47 14.67
C SER A 148 -9.78 1.74 15.50
N ASN A 149 -9.04 2.82 15.21
CA ASN A 149 -9.00 4.02 16.06
C ASN A 149 -8.98 5.34 15.27
N SER A 150 -9.06 5.29 13.94
CA SER A 150 -9.04 6.44 13.04
C SER A 150 -7.79 7.33 13.15
N ILE A 151 -6.68 6.82 13.69
CA ILE A 151 -5.42 7.56 13.72
C ILE A 151 -4.93 7.75 12.27
N PRO A 152 -4.56 8.98 11.86
CA PRO A 152 -4.07 9.23 10.51
C PRO A 152 -2.73 8.55 10.24
N CYS A 153 -2.60 8.00 9.03
CA CYS A 153 -1.35 7.47 8.51
C CYS A 153 -1.05 8.14 7.16
N LEU A 154 0.06 8.86 7.08
CA LEU A 154 0.46 9.60 5.89
C LEU A 154 1.67 8.90 5.28
N ILE A 155 1.67 8.75 3.95
CA ILE A 155 2.74 8.07 3.22
C ILE A 155 3.22 8.99 2.12
N THR A 156 4.52 9.21 2.07
CA THR A 156 5.17 9.98 1.01
C THR A 156 6.17 9.07 0.31
N ILE A 157 6.05 8.97 -1.01
CA ILE A 157 7.00 8.25 -1.87
C ILE A 157 7.73 9.28 -2.71
N THR A 158 9.04 9.36 -2.58
CA THR A 158 9.92 10.24 -3.36
C THR A 158 10.81 9.40 -4.26
N ILE A 159 10.98 9.84 -5.51
CA ILE A 159 11.74 9.15 -6.54
C ILE A 159 13.01 9.91 -6.86
N GLU A 160 14.09 9.15 -7.09
CA GLU A 160 15.37 9.63 -7.61
C GLU A 160 15.87 8.66 -8.70
N GLY A 161 16.38 9.23 -9.81
CA GLY A 161 16.97 8.47 -10.91
C GLY A 161 16.29 8.69 -12.26
N ASN A 162 16.77 7.95 -13.27
CA ASN A 162 16.32 8.08 -14.65
C ASN A 162 15.14 7.15 -14.96
N CYS A 163 14.19 7.61 -15.78
CA CYS A 163 12.99 6.87 -16.17
C CYS A 163 13.27 5.56 -16.91
N SER A 164 14.47 5.45 -17.51
CA SER A 164 14.88 4.30 -18.31
C SER A 164 15.65 3.26 -17.47
N GLU A 165 15.87 3.52 -16.18
CA GLU A 165 16.70 2.73 -15.26
C GLU A 165 15.91 2.36 -13.99
N PRO A 166 16.38 1.40 -13.18
CA PRO A 166 15.81 1.15 -11.86
C PRO A 166 15.80 2.43 -11.02
N LEU A 167 14.64 2.77 -10.47
CA LEU A 167 14.46 4.00 -9.70
C LEU A 167 14.77 3.77 -8.24
N ASN A 168 15.48 4.70 -7.62
CA ASN A 168 15.64 4.75 -6.17
C ASN A 168 14.39 5.39 -5.58
N VAL A 169 13.73 4.65 -4.70
CA VAL A 169 12.47 5.07 -4.07
C VAL A 169 12.68 5.20 -2.58
N THR A 170 12.37 6.38 -2.07
CA THR A 170 12.34 6.68 -0.65
C THR A 170 10.89 6.70 -0.19
N ILE A 171 10.53 5.80 0.73
CA ILE A 171 9.20 5.72 1.32
C ILE A 171 9.28 6.25 2.73
N LYS A 172 8.42 7.21 3.03
CA LYS A 172 8.25 7.81 4.34
C LYS A 172 6.84 7.57 4.85
N VAL A 173 6.70 7.11 6.09
CA VAL A 173 5.43 6.90 6.78
C VAL A 173 5.41 7.78 8.04
N ASN A 174 4.42 8.67 8.13
CA ASN A 174 4.15 9.47 9.33
C ASN A 174 2.89 8.93 10.02
N CYS A 175 3.04 8.43 11.24
CA CYS A 175 1.95 7.80 12.00
C CYS A 175 2.22 7.89 13.51
N GLU A 176 1.23 8.36 14.28
CA GLU A 176 1.33 8.43 15.74
C GLU A 176 1.41 7.02 16.37
N GLU A 177 0.76 6.05 15.74
CA GLU A 177 0.88 4.65 16.14
C GLU A 177 2.14 4.02 15.52
N THR A 178 3.24 4.14 16.25
CA THR A 178 4.61 3.82 15.82
C THR A 178 4.79 2.39 15.31
N VAL A 179 4.30 1.40 16.07
CA VAL A 179 4.41 -0.02 15.70
C VAL A 179 3.65 -0.32 14.42
N PHE A 180 2.47 0.29 14.26
CA PHE A 180 1.69 0.17 13.04
C PHE A 180 2.42 0.79 11.84
N GLY A 181 2.88 2.04 11.98
CA GLY A 181 3.59 2.78 10.94
C GLY A 181 4.85 2.04 10.44
N LEU A 182 5.66 1.51 11.36
CA LEU A 182 6.86 0.75 11.00
C LEU A 182 6.54 -0.55 10.25
N ASN A 183 5.53 -1.30 10.70
CA ASN A 183 5.13 -2.53 10.02
C ASN A 183 4.53 -2.25 8.63
N LEU A 184 3.77 -1.15 8.49
CA LEU A 184 3.26 -0.71 7.20
C LEU A 184 4.40 -0.32 6.26
N LEU A 185 5.38 0.45 6.74
CA LEU A 185 6.58 0.79 5.96
C LEU A 185 7.32 -0.46 5.47
N ASN A 186 7.57 -1.42 6.36
CA ASN A 186 8.24 -2.67 6.01
C ASN A 186 7.48 -3.43 4.92
N ARG A 187 6.14 -3.45 5.02
CA ARG A 187 5.31 -4.13 4.03
C ARG A 187 5.32 -3.42 2.68
N ILE A 188 5.26 -2.08 2.67
CA ILE A 188 5.37 -1.26 1.45
C ILE A 188 6.68 -1.53 0.73
N VAL A 189 7.79 -1.49 1.46
CA VAL A 189 9.11 -1.80 0.89
C VAL A 189 9.12 -3.19 0.26
N ASN A 190 8.58 -4.20 0.95
CA ASN A 190 8.57 -5.58 0.44
C ASN A 190 7.80 -5.69 -0.88
N PHE A 191 6.55 -5.21 -0.93
CA PHE A 191 5.77 -5.35 -2.17
C PHE A 191 6.28 -4.43 -3.29
N LEU A 192 6.90 -3.28 -2.99
CA LEU A 192 7.45 -2.41 -4.04
C LEU A 192 8.65 -3.07 -4.75
N VAL A 193 9.43 -3.88 -4.04
CA VAL A 193 10.57 -4.63 -4.60
C VAL A 193 10.12 -5.92 -5.31
N GLU A 194 9.06 -6.56 -4.83
CA GLU A 194 8.52 -7.77 -5.47
C GLU A 194 7.99 -7.46 -6.88
N PRO A 195 8.41 -8.16 -7.94
CA PRO A 195 7.90 -7.90 -9.28
C PRO A 195 6.40 -8.16 -9.35
N SER A 196 5.65 -7.27 -10.00
CA SER A 196 4.21 -7.46 -10.20
C SER A 196 3.91 -8.80 -10.90
N ILE A 197 3.31 -9.74 -10.17
CA ILE A 197 2.79 -10.99 -10.73
C ILE A 197 1.48 -10.65 -11.44
N THR A 198 1.53 -10.52 -12.76
CA THR A 198 0.33 -10.53 -13.60
C THR A 198 -0.32 -11.90 -13.48
N HIS A 199 -1.26 -12.06 -12.54
CA HIS A 199 -2.30 -13.07 -12.67
C HIS A 199 -3.29 -12.55 -13.72
N LEU A 200 -3.11 -13.03 -14.95
CA LEU A 200 -4.14 -13.08 -15.98
C LEU A 200 -4.89 -14.41 -15.84
#